data_AF-A0AAI9UW96-F1
#
_entry.id   AF-A0AAI9UW96-F1
#
_cell.length_a   1.000
_cell.length_b   1.000
_cell.length_c   1.000
_cell.angle_alpha   90.00
_cell.angle_beta   90.00
_cell.angle_gamma   90.00
#
_symmetry.space_group_name_H-M   'P 1'
#
loop_
_entity.id
_entity.type
_entity.pdbx_description
1 polymer ?
#
loop_
_entity_poly.entity_id
_entity_poly.type
_entity_poly.pdbx_seq_one_letter_code
_entity_poly.pdbx_strand_id
1 'polypeptide(L)'
;MYTRLQHFADAVYKRAVEETHREPQLPGWSFWVFLADFIVFLPIILWTSYTLHQVYPIFAIVEDENPPAYDPVNLAEDEGAIPSAGPEVRPDGPVPQTKVTGGRPTTVTSSIRSINRLLTTYGGWRSNFRGFGVYFVQALATNFLFGIFSSFLPDILASLATLLSALALVQLSAVWVHIVITPSSSDYFWKRLPPFKRTFDATAKPVAAYWLAEQVATWVPIAVGWALGLDLPNFQFGKPNSVVSQPQSSDAWKSIVITLISIAFQIIIVIPAHVVLVRVQASLIPEEANTIIPFDRSFEGKVEPRVVGGKGYATMDDAWSGFSRNAWKRLVILYVKIFAVSFAAFALMAAVVIPEIIVFSKLAK
;
A
#
# COMPACT_ATOMS: atom_id res chain seq x y z
N MET A 1 -6.21 -45.53 -36.17
CA MET A 1 -5.19 -45.07 -35.21
C MET A 1 -5.73 -43.94 -34.32
N TYR A 2 -6.44 -42.95 -34.89
CA TYR A 2 -7.08 -41.84 -34.17
C TYR A 2 -8.11 -42.28 -33.10
N THR A 3 -8.94 -43.28 -33.42
CA THR A 3 -10.00 -43.81 -32.53
C THR A 3 -9.48 -44.52 -31.28
N ARG A 4 -8.24 -45.05 -31.32
CA ARG A 4 -7.64 -45.77 -30.18
C ARG A 4 -7.06 -44.81 -29.14
N LEU A 5 -6.62 -43.63 -29.57
CA LEU A 5 -6.10 -42.56 -28.71
C LEU A 5 -7.24 -41.84 -27.96
N GLN A 6 -8.38 -41.63 -28.61
CA GLN A 6 -9.57 -41.06 -27.96
C GLN A 6 -10.11 -41.98 -26.85
N HIS A 7 -10.20 -43.29 -27.11
CA HIS A 7 -10.58 -44.25 -26.06
C HIS A 7 -9.61 -44.29 -24.87
N PHE A 8 -8.31 -44.07 -25.12
CA PHE A 8 -7.31 -44.02 -24.05
C PHE A 8 -7.43 -42.72 -23.24
N ALA A 9 -7.65 -41.59 -23.91
CA ALA A 9 -7.88 -40.31 -23.27
C ALA A 9 -9.19 -40.30 -22.45
N ASP A 10 -10.27 -40.86 -22.98
CA ASP A 10 -11.54 -41.00 -22.26
C ASP A 10 -11.43 -41.97 -21.08
N ALA A 11 -10.66 -43.06 -21.21
CA ALA A 11 -10.44 -43.99 -20.12
C ALA A 11 -9.58 -43.37 -18.99
N VAL A 12 -8.59 -42.55 -19.33
CA VAL A 12 -7.77 -41.80 -18.36
C VAL A 12 -8.58 -40.68 -17.72
N TYR A 13 -9.38 -39.96 -18.50
CA TYR A 13 -10.27 -38.90 -18.01
C TYR A 13 -11.36 -39.45 -17.09
N LYS A 14 -11.96 -40.59 -17.44
CA LYS A 14 -12.96 -41.27 -16.61
C LYS A 14 -12.37 -41.78 -15.30
N ARG A 15 -11.11 -42.25 -15.31
CA ARG A 15 -10.38 -42.63 -14.08
C ARG A 15 -10.07 -41.41 -13.20
N ALA A 16 -9.70 -40.29 -13.79
CA ALA A 16 -9.45 -39.03 -13.07
C ALA A 16 -10.72 -38.42 -12.46
N VAL A 17 -11.87 -38.61 -13.12
CA VAL A 17 -13.21 -38.16 -12.66
C VAL A 17 -13.82 -39.13 -11.64
N GLU A 18 -13.53 -40.43 -11.72
CA GLU A 18 -13.97 -41.42 -10.72
C GLU A 18 -13.19 -41.30 -9.39
N GLU A 19 -11.97 -40.76 -9.39
CA GLU A 19 -11.20 -40.46 -8.17
C GLU A 19 -11.71 -39.20 -7.42
N THR A 20 -12.57 -38.38 -8.03
CA THR A 20 -12.98 -37.07 -7.48
C THR A 20 -14.09 -37.14 -6.41
N HIS A 21 -14.42 -38.33 -5.90
CA HIS A 21 -15.42 -38.51 -4.81
C HIS A 21 -14.81 -38.98 -3.48
N ARG A 22 -13.47 -39.07 -3.39
CA ARG A 22 -12.80 -39.09 -2.10
C ARG A 22 -12.25 -37.71 -1.86
N GLU A 23 -12.76 -37.00 -0.85
CA GLU A 23 -12.02 -35.85 -0.32
C GLU A 23 -10.62 -36.34 0.03
N PRO A 24 -9.56 -35.85 -0.63
CA PRO A 24 -8.21 -36.34 -0.37
C PRO A 24 -7.90 -36.10 1.09
N GLN A 25 -7.81 -37.17 1.88
CA GLN A 25 -7.50 -37.03 3.30
C GLN A 25 -6.02 -36.69 3.42
N LEU A 26 -5.73 -35.39 3.60
CA LEU A 26 -4.38 -34.92 3.85
C LEU A 26 -3.85 -35.58 5.13
N PRO A 27 -2.57 -35.99 5.16
CA PRO A 27 -1.95 -36.47 6.38
C PRO A 27 -2.13 -35.48 7.54
N GLY A 28 -2.40 -35.96 8.76
CA GLY A 28 -2.63 -35.08 9.92
C GLY A 28 -1.44 -34.15 10.27
N TRP A 29 -0.23 -34.47 9.79
CA TRP A 29 0.95 -33.62 9.94
C TRP A 29 1.02 -32.48 8.91
N SER A 30 0.26 -32.54 7.81
CA SER A 30 0.21 -31.48 6.80
C SER A 30 -0.25 -30.15 7.39
N PHE A 31 -1.17 -30.18 8.35
CA PHE A 31 -1.61 -28.98 9.08
C PHE A 31 -0.44 -28.29 9.78
N TRP A 32 0.44 -29.05 10.45
CA TRP A 32 1.59 -28.49 11.18
C TRP A 32 2.63 -27.88 10.24
N VAL A 33 2.82 -28.47 9.07
CA VAL A 33 3.71 -27.91 8.04
C VAL A 33 3.16 -26.61 7.49
N PHE A 34 1.88 -26.57 7.09
CA PHE A 34 1.26 -25.32 6.65
C PHE A 34 1.24 -24.24 7.75
N LEU A 35 1.07 -24.62 9.01
CA LEU A 35 1.17 -23.68 10.12
C LEU A 35 2.60 -23.15 10.28
N ALA A 36 3.62 -24.01 10.16
CA ALA A 36 5.02 -23.60 10.21
C ALA A 36 5.36 -22.64 9.06
N ASP A 37 4.94 -22.97 7.84
CA ASP A 37 5.08 -22.12 6.66
C ASP A 37 4.39 -20.78 6.85
N PHE A 38 3.16 -20.77 7.37
CA PHE A 38 2.46 -19.55 7.68
C PHE A 38 3.24 -18.69 8.68
N ILE A 39 3.76 -19.26 9.77
CA ILE A 39 4.54 -18.54 10.77
C ILE A 39 5.85 -17.98 10.17
N VAL A 40 6.54 -18.74 9.32
CA VAL A 40 7.79 -18.32 8.69
C VAL A 40 7.57 -17.25 7.62
N PHE A 41 6.52 -17.37 6.82
CA PHE A 41 6.22 -16.43 5.74
C PHE A 41 5.45 -15.21 6.20
N LEU A 42 4.71 -15.25 7.31
CA LEU A 42 3.94 -14.12 7.80
C LEU A 42 4.79 -12.84 7.96
N PRO A 43 6.00 -12.85 8.58
CA PRO A 43 6.86 -11.68 8.62
C PRO A 43 7.26 -11.14 7.24
N ILE A 44 7.50 -12.04 6.26
CA ILE A 44 7.87 -11.68 4.89
C ILE A 44 6.68 -11.05 4.18
N ILE A 45 5.49 -11.64 4.31
CA ILE A 45 4.23 -11.12 3.77
C ILE A 45 3.95 -9.75 4.38
N LEU A 46 4.04 -9.61 5.70
CA LEU A 46 3.80 -8.34 6.38
C LEU A 46 4.82 -7.28 5.94
N TRP A 47 6.11 -7.61 5.88
CA TRP A 47 7.13 -6.65 5.45
C TRP A 47 6.95 -6.22 3.98
N THR A 48 6.69 -7.17 3.07
CA THR A 48 6.47 -6.84 1.66
C THR A 48 5.16 -6.07 1.46
N SER A 49 4.04 -6.55 1.99
CA SER A 49 2.72 -5.93 1.80
C SER A 49 2.56 -4.59 2.53
N TYR A 50 3.08 -4.48 3.76
CA TYR A 50 2.94 -3.26 4.55
C TYR A 50 4.11 -2.31 4.35
N THR A 51 5.33 -2.74 4.68
CA THR A 51 6.49 -1.84 4.67
C THR A 51 6.83 -1.39 3.25
N LEU A 52 6.98 -2.33 2.30
CA LEU A 52 7.38 -1.96 0.94
C LEU A 52 6.25 -1.30 0.14
N HIS A 53 5.03 -1.84 0.16
CA HIS A 53 3.96 -1.29 -0.70
C HIS A 53 3.20 -0.11 -0.08
N GLN A 54 3.10 -0.02 1.26
CA GLN A 54 2.37 1.07 1.91
C GLN A 54 3.34 2.13 2.43
N VAL A 55 4.29 1.77 3.31
CA VAL A 55 5.10 2.76 4.04
C VAL A 55 6.11 3.48 3.15
N TYR A 56 6.87 2.76 2.32
CA TYR A 56 7.98 3.35 1.55
C TYR A 56 7.53 4.37 0.50
N PRO A 57 6.44 4.13 -0.26
CA PRO A 57 5.93 5.13 -1.20
C PRO A 57 5.54 6.44 -0.54
N ILE A 58 5.00 6.43 0.70
CA ILE A 58 4.63 7.67 1.42
C ILE A 58 5.84 8.59 1.53
N PHE A 59 6.99 8.08 1.94
CA PHE A 59 8.21 8.88 2.04
C PHE A 59 8.60 9.50 0.69
N ALA A 60 8.57 8.71 -0.40
CA ALA A 60 8.92 9.22 -1.72
C ALA A 60 7.94 10.27 -2.26
N ILE A 61 6.67 10.18 -1.85
CA ILE A 61 5.60 11.10 -2.25
C ILE A 61 5.71 12.44 -1.51
N VAL A 62 6.02 12.41 -0.21
CA VAL A 62 6.08 13.63 0.61
C VAL A 62 7.45 14.32 0.62
N GLU A 63 8.51 13.64 0.20
CA GLU A 63 9.85 14.21 0.26
C GLU A 63 9.99 15.46 -0.62
N ASP A 64 10.47 16.55 0.00
CA ASP A 64 10.90 17.75 -0.71
C ASP A 64 12.24 17.53 -1.43
N GLU A 65 12.29 17.91 -2.71
CA GLU A 65 13.49 17.78 -3.54
C GLU A 65 14.51 18.89 -3.32
N ASN A 66 14.06 20.05 -2.81
CA ASN A 66 14.91 21.22 -2.61
C ASN A 66 14.68 21.80 -1.21
N PRO A 67 15.07 21.07 -0.16
CA PRO A 67 14.92 21.59 1.20
C PRO A 67 15.72 22.89 1.33
N PRO A 68 15.15 23.93 1.96
CA PRO A 68 15.88 25.16 2.21
C PRO A 68 17.18 24.86 2.97
N ALA A 69 18.26 25.60 2.63
CA ALA A 69 19.59 25.38 3.23
C ALA A 69 19.67 25.71 4.73
N TYR A 70 18.59 26.23 5.32
CA TYR A 70 18.45 26.53 6.73
C TYR A 70 17.39 25.63 7.36
N ASP A 71 17.73 25.05 8.51
CA ASP A 71 16.78 24.35 9.38
C ASP A 71 15.69 25.34 9.83
N PRO A 72 14.39 25.00 9.77
CA PRO A 72 13.36 25.84 10.34
C PRO A 72 13.60 25.98 11.84
N VAL A 73 13.84 27.20 12.30
CA VAL A 73 14.05 27.53 13.71
C VAL A 73 12.77 27.18 14.48
N ASN A 74 12.87 26.28 15.47
CA ASN A 74 11.77 26.01 16.39
C ASN A 74 11.48 27.26 17.23
N LEU A 75 10.44 28.01 16.86
CA LEU A 75 9.98 29.17 17.63
C LEU A 75 9.36 28.79 18.98
N ALA A 76 9.19 27.50 19.27
CA ALA A 76 8.72 26.98 20.55
C ALA A 76 9.84 26.87 21.61
N GLU A 77 11.12 27.02 21.26
CA GLU A 77 12.23 27.02 22.22
C GLU A 77 12.57 28.43 22.76
N ASP A 78 11.87 29.49 22.34
CA ASP A 78 12.23 30.90 22.66
C ASP A 78 11.38 31.54 23.77
N GLU A 79 11.03 30.76 24.80
CA GLU A 79 10.72 31.30 26.13
C GLU A 79 11.86 30.95 27.10
N GLY A 80 12.99 31.61 26.90
CA GLY A 80 13.97 31.90 27.96
C GLY A 80 15.15 30.94 28.09
N ALA A 81 16.24 31.19 27.35
CA ALA A 81 17.60 31.03 27.85
C ALA A 81 18.64 31.74 26.95
N ILE A 82 19.56 32.46 27.60
CA ILE A 82 20.68 33.25 27.08
C ILE A 82 21.69 32.36 26.31
N PRO A 83 22.39 32.86 25.27
CA PRO A 83 23.26 32.04 24.43
C PRO A 83 24.52 31.59 25.19
N SER A 84 24.74 30.28 25.30
CA SER A 84 26.02 29.71 25.72
C SER A 84 26.61 28.84 24.62
N ALA A 85 27.90 29.08 24.35
CA ALA A 85 28.70 28.42 23.34
C ALA A 85 29.15 27.03 23.82
N GLY A 86 29.12 26.05 22.92
CA GLY A 86 29.77 24.74 23.09
C GLY A 86 28.81 23.55 23.25
N PRO A 87 29.27 22.32 22.92
CA PRO A 87 28.40 21.19 22.62
C PRO A 87 27.93 20.52 23.91
N GLU A 88 26.72 20.86 24.37
CA GLU A 88 26.06 20.13 25.45
C GLU A 88 25.17 19.01 24.91
N VAL A 89 25.47 17.82 25.44
CA VAL A 89 24.79 16.55 25.23
C VAL A 89 23.38 16.63 25.82
N ARG A 90 22.35 16.65 24.97
CA ARG A 90 20.94 16.45 25.41
C ARG A 90 20.72 14.96 25.80
N PRO A 91 19.84 14.63 26.76
CA PRO A 91 19.60 13.26 27.23
C PRO A 91 18.74 12.41 26.28
N ASP A 92 18.12 13.03 25.29
CA ASP A 92 17.36 12.34 24.26
C ASP A 92 18.27 12.05 23.07
N GLY A 93 18.29 10.79 22.63
CA GLY A 93 19.24 10.24 21.66
C GLY A 93 19.42 11.07 20.38
N PRO A 94 20.51 10.83 19.64
CA PRO A 94 20.97 11.73 18.59
C PRO A 94 19.89 11.97 17.53
N VAL A 95 19.35 13.19 17.48
CA VAL A 95 18.62 13.69 16.33
C VAL A 95 19.60 13.62 15.15
N PRO A 96 19.30 12.88 14.07
CA PRO A 96 20.23 12.78 12.96
C PRO A 96 20.33 14.17 12.33
N GLN A 97 21.48 14.82 12.49
CA GLN A 97 21.87 15.89 11.60
C GLN A 97 21.84 15.29 10.18
N THR A 98 20.83 15.66 9.40
CA THR A 98 20.85 15.51 7.96
C THR A 98 22.15 16.12 7.50
N LYS A 99 23.11 15.28 7.07
CA LYS A 99 24.40 15.73 6.56
C LYS A 99 24.14 16.89 5.60
N VAL A 100 24.67 18.06 5.91
CA VAL A 100 24.71 19.22 5.01
C VAL A 100 25.38 18.73 3.73
N THR A 101 24.58 18.35 2.75
CA THR A 101 25.06 17.96 1.43
C THR A 101 25.42 19.23 0.72
N GLY A 102 26.70 19.58 0.70
CA GLY A 102 27.26 20.77 0.06
C GLY A 102 26.74 20.97 -1.37
N GLY A 103 25.61 21.67 -1.49
CA GLY A 103 24.94 22.04 -2.74
C GLY A 103 24.37 20.91 -3.61
N ARG A 104 24.29 19.65 -3.14
CA ARG A 104 23.68 18.56 -3.93
C ARG A 104 22.39 18.06 -3.27
N PRO A 105 21.22 18.14 -3.93
CA PRO A 105 19.98 17.61 -3.41
C PRO A 105 20.04 16.08 -3.45
N THR A 106 20.48 15.44 -2.36
CA THR A 106 20.38 13.98 -2.25
C THR A 106 19.09 13.65 -1.52
N THR A 107 18.03 13.41 -2.30
CA THR A 107 16.78 12.87 -1.78
C THR A 107 17.05 11.52 -1.12
N VAL A 108 16.69 11.41 0.16
CA VAL A 108 16.82 10.24 1.02
C VAL A 108 15.96 9.08 0.50
N THR A 109 14.95 9.32 -0.34
CA THR A 109 14.08 8.27 -0.92
C THR A 109 14.57 7.66 -2.24
N SER A 110 15.79 8.01 -2.69
CA SER A 110 16.36 7.47 -3.94
C SER A 110 16.55 5.93 -3.95
N SER A 111 16.52 5.26 -2.79
CA SER A 111 16.61 3.80 -2.70
C SER A 111 15.84 3.19 -1.53
N ILE A 112 15.37 1.95 -1.69
CA ILE A 112 14.79 1.12 -0.63
C ILE A 112 15.74 1.03 0.59
N ARG A 113 17.04 0.93 0.34
CA ARG A 113 18.07 0.87 1.39
C ARG A 113 18.22 2.19 2.14
N SER A 114 18.12 3.33 1.47
CA SER A 114 18.23 4.65 2.12
C SER A 114 17.00 4.95 2.97
N ILE A 115 15.80 4.57 2.52
CA ILE A 115 14.56 4.64 3.32
C ILE A 115 14.68 3.72 4.55
N ASN A 116 15.08 2.46 4.37
CA ASN A 116 15.29 1.54 5.50
C ASN A 116 16.30 2.11 6.49
N ARG A 117 17.44 2.63 6.00
CA ARG A 117 18.47 3.24 6.84
C ARG A 117 17.90 4.41 7.63
N LEU A 118 17.19 5.33 6.98
CA LEU A 118 16.51 6.44 7.64
C LEU A 118 15.61 5.94 8.77
N LEU A 119 14.72 4.99 8.48
CA LEU A 119 13.80 4.42 9.45
C LEU A 119 14.54 3.76 10.62
N THR A 120 15.59 2.99 10.34
CA THR A 120 16.38 2.31 11.39
C THR A 120 17.12 3.29 12.29
N THR A 121 17.54 4.46 11.80
CA THR A 121 18.17 5.48 12.63
C THR A 121 17.18 6.06 13.66
N TYR A 122 15.90 6.22 13.29
CA TYR A 122 14.89 6.83 14.16
C TYR A 122 14.20 5.85 15.13
N GLY A 123 14.29 4.54 14.92
CA GLY A 123 13.54 3.58 15.75
C GLY A 123 13.92 2.11 15.55
N GLY A 124 15.11 1.84 15.02
CA GLY A 124 15.57 0.49 14.71
C GLY A 124 14.70 -0.24 13.70
N TRP A 125 14.77 -1.58 13.69
CA TRP A 125 14.03 -2.43 12.75
C TRP A 125 12.50 -2.26 12.86
N ARG A 126 11.97 -2.07 14.07
CA ARG A 126 10.52 -1.91 14.33
C ARG A 126 9.94 -0.65 13.68
N SER A 127 10.78 0.34 13.37
CA SER A 127 10.42 1.55 12.63
C SER A 127 9.86 1.26 11.23
N ASN A 128 10.14 0.09 10.64
CA ASN A 128 9.55 -0.34 9.38
C ASN A 128 8.04 -0.67 9.47
N PHE A 129 7.53 -0.90 10.68
CA PHE A 129 6.12 -1.21 10.95
C PHE A 129 5.38 -0.04 11.62
N ARG A 130 5.90 1.19 11.50
CA ARG A 130 5.25 2.40 12.01
C ARG A 130 3.85 2.54 11.47
N GLY A 131 2.89 2.86 12.32
CA GLY A 131 1.49 3.03 11.94
C GLY A 131 0.72 1.73 11.70
N PHE A 132 1.35 0.54 11.83
CA PHE A 132 0.70 -0.74 11.52
C PHE A 132 -0.58 -0.96 12.34
N GLY A 133 -0.58 -0.57 13.62
CA GLY A 133 -1.77 -0.66 14.46
C GLY A 133 -2.95 0.17 13.94
N VAL A 134 -2.69 1.39 13.45
CA VAL A 134 -3.74 2.24 12.87
C VAL A 134 -4.21 1.69 11.53
N TYR A 135 -3.28 1.24 10.70
CA TYR A 135 -3.58 0.59 9.43
C TYR A 135 -4.49 -0.64 9.63
N PHE A 136 -4.17 -1.46 10.63
CA PHE A 136 -4.95 -2.65 10.97
C PHE A 136 -6.35 -2.29 11.48
N VAL A 137 -6.44 -1.32 12.41
CA VAL A 137 -7.74 -0.81 12.89
C VAL A 137 -8.57 -0.23 11.74
N GLN A 138 -7.96 0.52 10.84
CA GLN A 138 -8.62 1.05 9.66
C GLN A 138 -9.11 -0.07 8.74
N ALA A 139 -8.33 -1.13 8.52
CA ALA A 139 -8.73 -2.27 7.70
C ALA A 139 -9.94 -3.00 8.31
N LEU A 140 -9.95 -3.24 9.63
CA LEU A 140 -11.10 -3.83 10.32
C LEU A 140 -12.33 -2.94 10.25
N ALA A 141 -12.17 -1.64 10.53
CA ALA A 141 -13.26 -0.67 10.46
C ALA A 141 -13.82 -0.54 9.04
N THR A 142 -12.97 -0.59 8.01
CA THR A 142 -13.41 -0.53 6.61
C THR A 142 -14.27 -1.72 6.25
N ASN A 143 -13.87 -2.93 6.63
CA ASN A 143 -14.66 -4.15 6.40
C ASN A 143 -15.98 -4.14 7.17
N PHE A 144 -15.96 -3.69 8.43
CA PHE A 144 -17.16 -3.56 9.24
C PHE A 144 -18.15 -2.56 8.63
N LEU A 145 -17.69 -1.37 8.26
CA LEU A 145 -18.52 -0.34 7.61
C LEU A 145 -18.98 -0.78 6.22
N PHE A 146 -18.16 -1.51 5.47
CA PHE A 146 -18.56 -2.07 4.19
C PHE A 146 -19.75 -3.03 4.37
N GLY A 147 -19.70 -3.94 5.35
CA GLY A 147 -20.82 -4.83 5.67
C GLY A 147 -22.10 -4.07 6.03
N ILE A 148 -22.00 -2.99 6.79
CA ILE A 148 -23.14 -2.14 7.14
C ILE A 148 -23.68 -1.43 5.90
N PHE A 149 -22.85 -0.68 5.17
CA PHE A 149 -23.29 0.12 4.02
C PHE A 149 -23.80 -0.73 2.86
N SER A 150 -23.17 -1.88 2.59
CA SER A 150 -23.63 -2.83 1.56
C SER A 150 -24.99 -3.43 1.90
N SER A 151 -25.34 -3.59 3.18
CA SER A 151 -26.66 -4.08 3.59
C SER A 151 -27.81 -3.15 3.21
N PHE A 152 -27.53 -1.85 2.98
CA PHE A 152 -28.52 -0.85 2.57
C PHE A 152 -28.47 -0.51 1.07
N LEU A 153 -27.50 -1.05 0.34
CA LEU A 153 -27.29 -0.77 -1.08
C LEU A 153 -27.66 -2.00 -1.93
N PRO A 154 -28.25 -1.82 -3.11
CA PRO A 154 -28.37 -2.91 -4.08
C PRO A 154 -26.99 -3.44 -4.47
N ASP A 155 -26.88 -4.73 -4.82
CA ASP A 155 -25.61 -5.40 -5.17
C ASP A 155 -24.80 -4.64 -6.25
N ILE A 156 -25.49 -4.03 -7.22
CA ILE A 156 -24.85 -3.25 -8.29
C ILE A 156 -24.15 -1.98 -7.78
N LEU A 157 -24.55 -1.47 -6.62
CA LEU A 157 -23.97 -0.31 -5.95
C LEU A 157 -23.06 -0.71 -4.78
N ALA A 158 -22.77 -2.00 -4.58
CA ALA A 158 -21.94 -2.47 -3.48
C ALA A 158 -20.55 -1.80 -3.47
N SER A 159 -19.98 -1.45 -4.63
CA SER A 159 -18.73 -0.69 -4.70
C SER A 159 -18.82 0.70 -4.05
N LEU A 160 -19.99 1.35 -4.02
CA LEU A 160 -20.15 2.64 -3.32
C LEU A 160 -20.05 2.47 -1.80
N ALA A 161 -20.33 1.29 -1.25
CA ALA A 161 -20.12 1.01 0.17
C ALA A 161 -18.65 1.18 0.55
N THR A 162 -17.70 0.81 -0.31
CA THR A 162 -16.27 0.98 -0.03
C THR A 162 -15.86 2.46 -0.05
N LEU A 163 -16.47 3.28 -0.92
CA LEU A 163 -16.29 4.73 -0.91
C LEU A 163 -16.81 5.35 0.39
N LEU A 164 -18.02 4.99 0.81
CA LEU A 164 -18.62 5.49 2.06
C LEU A 164 -17.77 5.11 3.27
N SER A 165 -17.26 3.87 3.31
CA SER A 165 -16.31 3.43 4.35
C SER A 165 -15.03 4.24 4.36
N ALA A 166 -14.43 4.48 3.18
CA ALA A 166 -13.21 5.29 3.07
C ALA A 166 -13.43 6.74 3.53
N LEU A 167 -14.56 7.34 3.15
CA LEU A 167 -14.96 8.70 3.55
C LEU A 167 -15.26 8.82 5.05
N ALA A 168 -15.85 7.80 5.66
CA ALA A 168 -16.10 7.76 7.11
C ALA A 168 -14.79 7.64 7.92
N LEU A 169 -13.75 7.02 7.35
CA LEU A 169 -12.48 6.73 8.02
C LEU A 169 -11.33 7.66 7.60
N VAL A 170 -11.64 8.83 7.02
CA VAL A 170 -10.64 9.79 6.56
C VAL A 170 -9.66 10.22 7.66
N GLN A 171 -10.11 10.32 8.91
CA GLN A 171 -9.24 10.65 10.05
C GLN A 171 -8.19 9.57 10.32
N LEU A 172 -8.58 8.29 10.24
CA LEU A 172 -7.64 7.18 10.44
C LEU A 172 -6.59 7.15 9.33
N SER A 173 -7.02 7.37 8.08
CA SER A 173 -6.11 7.42 6.94
C SER A 173 -5.11 8.58 7.05
N ALA A 174 -5.56 9.75 7.48
CA ALA A 174 -4.70 10.91 7.70
C ALA A 174 -3.73 10.68 8.86
N VAL A 175 -4.20 10.18 10.02
CA VAL A 175 -3.33 9.84 11.16
C VAL A 175 -2.30 8.80 10.78
N TRP A 176 -2.68 7.80 10.00
CA TRP A 176 -1.75 6.78 9.55
C TRP A 176 -0.58 7.42 8.77
N VAL A 177 -0.87 8.29 7.80
CA VAL A 177 0.17 9.07 7.10
C VAL A 177 0.99 9.90 8.08
N HIS A 178 0.36 10.61 9.02
CA HIS A 178 1.06 11.42 10.01
C HIS A 178 2.03 10.59 10.86
N ILE A 179 1.61 9.42 11.34
CA ILE A 179 2.46 8.51 12.12
C ILE A 179 3.62 7.96 11.30
N VAL A 180 3.41 7.71 10.00
CA VAL A 180 4.47 7.23 9.11
C VAL A 180 5.58 8.28 8.98
N ILE A 181 5.24 9.56 8.82
CA ILE A 181 6.22 10.61 8.49
C ILE A 181 6.72 11.44 9.69
N THR A 182 6.14 11.29 10.88
CA THR A 182 6.56 11.98 12.12
C THR A 182 7.37 11.07 13.05
N PRO A 183 8.23 11.64 13.93
CA PRO A 183 8.91 10.91 15.01
C PRO A 183 7.96 10.09 15.89
N SER A 184 8.49 9.10 16.59
CA SER A 184 7.69 8.30 17.51
C SER A 184 7.23 9.19 18.65
N SER A 185 5.91 9.22 18.88
CA SER A 185 5.31 9.92 20.01
C SER A 185 4.92 8.89 21.08
N SER A 186 4.97 9.31 22.35
CA SER A 186 4.43 8.55 23.49
C SER A 186 2.90 8.53 23.50
N ASP A 187 2.24 9.41 22.75
CA ASP A 187 0.79 9.47 22.68
C ASP A 187 0.19 8.38 21.80
N TYR A 188 -0.96 7.87 22.26
CA TYR A 188 -1.76 6.95 21.48
C TYR A 188 -2.32 7.62 20.21
N PHE A 189 -2.51 6.84 19.15
CA PHE A 189 -2.94 7.36 17.86
C PHE A 189 -4.31 8.05 17.88
N TRP A 190 -5.23 7.63 18.75
CA TRP A 190 -6.56 8.24 18.85
C TRP A 190 -6.53 9.65 19.44
N LYS A 191 -5.52 10.00 20.24
CA LYS A 191 -5.31 11.37 20.70
C LYS A 191 -4.73 12.29 19.62
N ARG A 192 -4.16 11.69 18.57
CA ARG A 192 -3.52 12.37 17.44
C ARG A 192 -4.45 12.53 16.24
N LEU A 193 -5.74 12.18 16.37
CA LEU A 193 -6.72 12.29 15.29
C LEU A 193 -6.96 13.75 14.91
N PRO A 194 -6.79 14.12 13.62
CA PRO A 194 -7.13 15.46 13.17
C PRO A 194 -8.66 15.65 13.22
N PRO A 195 -9.15 16.90 13.35
CA PRO A 195 -10.59 17.17 13.42
C PRO A 195 -11.36 16.65 12.19
N PHE A 196 -12.43 15.87 12.39
CA PHE A 196 -13.12 15.14 11.33
C PHE A 196 -13.53 16.04 10.17
N LYS A 197 -14.26 17.13 10.47
CA LYS A 197 -14.77 18.06 9.46
C LYS A 197 -13.65 18.63 8.60
N ARG A 198 -12.54 19.05 9.22
CA ARG A 198 -11.38 19.59 8.51
C ARG A 198 -10.72 18.53 7.61
N THR A 199 -10.53 17.33 8.14
CA THR A 199 -9.95 16.23 7.37
C THR A 199 -10.85 15.85 6.21
N PHE A 200 -12.16 15.73 6.43
CA PHE A 200 -13.14 15.42 5.40
C PHE A 200 -13.18 16.49 4.31
N ASP A 201 -13.26 17.77 4.67
CA ASP A 201 -13.30 18.88 3.71
C ASP A 201 -12.03 18.90 2.82
N ALA A 202 -10.88 18.55 3.39
CA ALA A 202 -9.61 18.48 2.67
C ALA A 202 -9.48 17.22 1.79
N THR A 203 -9.83 16.04 2.32
CA THR A 203 -9.49 14.75 1.69
C THR A 203 -10.65 14.12 0.93
N ALA A 204 -11.91 14.54 1.10
CA ALA A 204 -13.06 13.88 0.47
C ALA A 204 -12.93 13.77 -1.07
N LYS A 205 -12.48 14.85 -1.72
CA LYS A 205 -12.24 14.85 -3.18
C LYS A 205 -11.09 13.93 -3.58
N PRO A 206 -9.86 14.04 -3.00
CA PRO A 206 -8.78 13.10 -3.27
C PRO A 206 -9.13 11.63 -2.97
N VAL A 207 -9.88 11.35 -1.89
CA VAL A 207 -10.32 10.00 -1.53
C VAL A 207 -11.27 9.44 -2.58
N ALA A 208 -12.26 10.24 -3.01
CA ALA A 208 -13.18 9.82 -4.07
C ALA A 208 -12.46 9.58 -5.41
N ALA A 209 -11.50 10.44 -5.77
CA ALA A 209 -10.67 10.25 -6.96
C ALA A 209 -9.81 8.99 -6.88
N TYR A 210 -9.19 8.71 -5.73
CA TYR A 210 -8.40 7.50 -5.51
C TYR A 210 -9.26 6.24 -5.56
N TRP A 211 -10.41 6.24 -4.89
CA TRP A 211 -11.37 5.15 -4.98
C TRP A 211 -11.83 4.89 -6.42
N LEU A 212 -12.17 5.95 -7.17
CA LEU A 212 -12.59 5.82 -8.56
C LEU A 212 -11.47 5.25 -9.42
N ALA A 213 -10.24 5.69 -9.20
CA ALA A 213 -9.05 5.16 -9.85
C ALA A 213 -8.89 3.64 -9.61
N GLU A 214 -9.05 3.18 -8.37
CA GLU A 214 -9.02 1.75 -8.03
C GLU A 214 -10.17 0.96 -8.69
N GLN A 215 -11.40 1.50 -8.68
CA GLN A 215 -12.53 0.85 -9.35
C GLN A 215 -12.28 0.71 -10.85
N VAL A 216 -11.83 1.78 -11.51
CA VAL A 216 -11.53 1.74 -12.95
C VAL A 216 -10.39 0.77 -13.25
N ALA A 217 -9.31 0.79 -12.47
CA ALA A 217 -8.18 -0.13 -12.63
C ALA A 217 -8.54 -1.60 -12.36
N THR A 218 -9.59 -1.85 -11.58
CA THR A 218 -10.08 -3.21 -11.31
C THR A 218 -11.05 -3.69 -12.39
N TRP A 219 -12.07 -2.89 -12.71
CA TRP A 219 -13.17 -3.32 -13.57
C TRP A 219 -12.84 -3.28 -15.06
N VAL A 220 -11.99 -2.35 -15.52
CA VAL A 220 -11.67 -2.24 -16.96
C VAL A 220 -10.91 -3.48 -17.45
N PRO A 221 -9.83 -3.97 -16.80
CA PRO A 221 -9.15 -5.18 -17.25
C PRO A 221 -10.05 -6.43 -17.23
N ILE A 222 -10.95 -6.53 -16.24
CA ILE A 222 -11.93 -7.62 -16.15
C ILE A 222 -12.91 -7.57 -17.33
N ALA A 223 -13.46 -6.38 -17.63
CA ALA A 223 -14.38 -6.19 -18.76
C ALA A 223 -13.70 -6.50 -20.10
N VAL A 224 -12.43 -6.11 -20.28
CA VAL A 224 -11.63 -6.48 -21.45
C VAL A 224 -11.43 -8.00 -21.51
N GLY A 225 -11.19 -8.65 -20.38
CA GLY A 225 -11.07 -10.12 -20.33
C GLY A 225 -12.35 -10.84 -20.74
N TRP A 226 -13.50 -10.39 -20.27
CA TRP A 226 -14.80 -10.91 -20.72
C TRP A 226 -15.02 -10.67 -22.22
N ALA A 227 -14.66 -9.50 -22.75
CA ALA A 227 -14.74 -9.20 -24.18
C ALA A 227 -13.83 -10.09 -25.04
N LEU A 228 -12.69 -10.53 -24.50
CA LEU A 228 -11.76 -11.48 -25.14
C LEU A 228 -12.18 -12.96 -24.97
N GLY A 229 -13.35 -13.21 -24.37
CA GLY A 229 -13.90 -14.54 -24.14
C GLY A 229 -13.16 -15.35 -23.08
N LEU A 230 -12.46 -14.69 -22.15
CA LEU A 230 -11.88 -15.37 -21.00
C LEU A 230 -12.94 -15.54 -19.92
N ASP A 231 -13.03 -16.76 -19.40
CA ASP A 231 -13.85 -17.11 -18.25
C ASP A 231 -13.12 -16.64 -16.97
N LEU A 232 -13.01 -15.32 -16.82
CA LEU A 232 -12.48 -14.72 -15.59
C LEU A 232 -13.46 -15.01 -14.46
N PRO A 233 -12.97 -15.29 -13.23
CA PRO A 233 -13.84 -15.65 -12.12
C PRO A 233 -14.90 -14.56 -11.93
N ASN A 234 -16.15 -14.91 -12.25
CA ASN A 234 -17.29 -14.16 -11.77
C ASN A 234 -17.19 -14.15 -10.25
N PHE A 235 -17.18 -12.97 -9.62
CA PHE A 235 -17.27 -12.79 -8.17
C PHE A 235 -18.64 -13.22 -7.63
N GLN A 236 -19.16 -14.38 -8.05
CA GLN A 236 -20.32 -15.03 -7.47
C GLN A 236 -19.87 -15.76 -6.22
N PHE A 237 -19.87 -15.05 -5.08
CA PHE A 237 -19.74 -15.66 -3.77
C PHE A 237 -20.81 -16.75 -3.62
N GLY A 238 -20.39 -17.99 -3.31
CA GLY A 238 -21.28 -19.08 -2.90
C GLY A 238 -21.79 -20.03 -3.99
N LYS A 239 -21.32 -19.93 -5.25
CA LYS A 239 -21.56 -20.97 -6.26
C LYS A 239 -20.23 -21.59 -6.68
N PRO A 240 -20.07 -22.92 -6.63
CA PRO A 240 -18.89 -23.56 -7.21
C PRO A 240 -18.96 -23.34 -8.72
N ASN A 241 -18.08 -22.48 -9.26
CA ASN A 241 -17.86 -22.41 -10.70
C ASN A 241 -17.37 -23.80 -11.13
N SER A 242 -18.30 -24.61 -11.61
CA SER A 242 -18.13 -26.03 -11.93
C SER A 242 -17.46 -26.25 -13.29
N VAL A 243 -16.94 -25.19 -13.89
CA VAL A 243 -16.25 -25.24 -15.17
C VAL A 243 -14.96 -24.45 -15.02
N VAL A 244 -13.93 -25.10 -14.46
CA VAL A 244 -12.55 -24.69 -14.77
C VAL A 244 -12.35 -25.09 -16.21
N SER A 245 -12.71 -24.20 -17.13
CA SER A 245 -12.46 -24.36 -18.56
C SER A 245 -10.98 -24.69 -18.75
N GLN A 246 -10.67 -25.82 -19.39
CA GLN A 246 -9.28 -26.22 -19.62
C GLN A 246 -8.55 -25.09 -20.34
N PRO A 247 -7.42 -24.58 -19.80
CA PRO A 247 -6.73 -23.45 -20.40
C PRO A 247 -6.32 -23.78 -21.82
N GLN A 248 -6.91 -23.08 -22.79
CA GLN A 248 -6.58 -23.28 -24.20
C GLN A 248 -5.26 -22.56 -24.47
N SER A 249 -4.37 -23.11 -25.31
CA SER A 249 -3.07 -22.50 -25.62
C SER A 249 -3.18 -21.07 -26.19
N SER A 250 -4.35 -20.73 -26.74
CA SER A 250 -4.72 -19.38 -27.20
C SER A 250 -5.03 -18.38 -26.08
N ASP A 251 -5.09 -18.78 -24.81
CA ASP A 251 -5.44 -17.90 -23.70
C ASP A 251 -4.20 -17.26 -23.04
N ALA A 252 -3.01 -17.81 -23.28
CA ALA A 252 -1.77 -17.30 -22.72
C ALA A 252 -1.49 -15.85 -23.16
N TRP A 253 -1.62 -15.53 -24.44
CA TRP A 253 -1.38 -14.16 -24.92
C TRP A 253 -2.44 -13.17 -24.42
N LYS A 254 -3.70 -13.61 -24.29
CA LYS A 254 -4.79 -12.78 -23.73
C LYS A 254 -4.50 -12.40 -22.28
N SER A 255 -3.99 -13.34 -21.48
CA SER A 255 -3.59 -13.08 -20.09
C SER A 255 -2.46 -12.05 -19.98
N ILE A 256 -1.49 -12.10 -20.90
CA ILE A 256 -0.39 -11.11 -20.97
C ILE A 256 -0.97 -9.73 -21.28
N VAL A 257 -1.86 -9.63 -22.27
CA VAL A 257 -2.49 -8.36 -22.65
C VAL A 257 -3.27 -7.75 -21.47
N ILE A 258 -4.08 -8.54 -20.77
CA ILE A 258 -4.85 -8.06 -19.61
C ILE A 258 -3.95 -7.64 -18.46
N THR A 259 -2.85 -8.37 -18.24
CA THR A 259 -1.85 -8.02 -17.23
C THR A 259 -1.19 -6.68 -17.57
N LEU A 260 -0.81 -6.46 -18.83
CA LEU A 260 -0.22 -5.19 -19.27
C LEU A 260 -1.20 -4.03 -19.13
N ILE A 261 -2.47 -4.23 -19.48
CA ILE A 261 -3.53 -3.24 -19.27
C ILE A 261 -3.66 -2.92 -17.77
N SER A 262 -3.74 -3.93 -16.91
CA SER A 262 -3.85 -3.75 -15.46
C SER A 262 -2.67 -2.93 -14.90
N ILE A 263 -1.45 -3.25 -15.33
CA ILE A 263 -0.24 -2.50 -14.96
C ILE A 263 -0.31 -1.06 -15.45
N ALA A 264 -0.76 -0.84 -16.69
CA ALA A 264 -0.89 0.50 -17.26
C ALA A 264 -1.88 1.36 -16.46
N PHE A 265 -3.05 0.82 -16.10
CA PHE A 265 -4.04 1.50 -15.26
C PHE A 265 -3.49 1.80 -13.87
N GLN A 266 -2.74 0.87 -13.26
CA GLN A 266 -2.10 1.11 -11.98
C GLN A 266 -1.13 2.30 -12.05
N ILE A 267 -0.29 2.36 -13.07
CA ILE A 267 0.74 3.40 -13.22
C ILE A 267 0.14 4.75 -13.60
N ILE A 268 -0.81 4.78 -14.54
CA ILE A 268 -1.32 6.01 -15.15
C ILE A 268 -2.46 6.63 -14.34
N ILE A 269 -3.22 5.83 -13.60
CA ILE A 269 -4.44 6.29 -12.93
C ILE A 269 -4.32 6.16 -11.40
N VAL A 270 -3.98 4.97 -10.89
CA VAL A 270 -3.98 4.72 -9.43
C VAL A 270 -2.84 5.44 -8.72
N ILE A 271 -1.60 5.34 -9.23
CA ILE A 271 -0.45 6.00 -8.59
C ILE A 271 -0.64 7.53 -8.52
N PRO A 272 -1.01 8.25 -9.61
CA PRO A 272 -1.40 9.67 -9.56
C PRO A 272 -2.42 10.03 -8.49
N ALA A 273 -3.52 9.28 -8.42
CA ALA A 273 -4.54 9.56 -7.43
C ALA A 273 -4.03 9.33 -6.00
N HIS A 274 -3.20 8.30 -5.79
CA HIS A 274 -2.56 8.01 -4.51
C HIS A 274 -1.59 9.12 -4.08
N VAL A 275 -0.75 9.61 -5.00
CA VAL A 275 0.19 10.71 -4.76
C VAL A 275 -0.55 11.93 -4.24
N VAL A 276 -1.63 12.32 -4.92
CA VAL A 276 -2.43 13.49 -4.54
C VAL A 276 -3.07 13.30 -3.17
N LEU A 277 -3.70 12.14 -2.92
CA LEU A 277 -4.31 11.83 -1.63
C LEU A 277 -3.30 11.93 -0.47
N VAL A 278 -2.15 11.27 -0.61
CA VAL A 278 -1.11 11.24 0.42
C VAL A 278 -0.55 12.62 0.69
N ARG A 279 -0.30 13.43 -0.34
CA ARG A 279 0.19 14.80 -0.16
C ARG A 279 -0.82 15.69 0.55
N VAL A 280 -2.11 15.60 0.19
CA VAL A 280 -3.17 16.32 0.91
C VAL A 280 -3.25 15.87 2.36
N GLN A 281 -3.19 14.56 2.64
CA GLN A 281 -3.16 14.03 4.01
C GLN A 281 -1.93 14.51 4.79
N ALA A 282 -0.75 14.53 4.17
CA ALA A 282 0.49 15.03 4.79
C ALA A 282 0.41 16.52 5.12
N SER A 283 -0.28 17.32 4.31
CA SER A 283 -0.50 18.75 4.57
C SER A 283 -1.36 19.04 5.80
N LEU A 284 -2.11 18.05 6.31
CA LEU A 284 -2.93 18.18 7.51
C LEU A 284 -2.14 17.96 8.82
N ILE A 285 -0.83 17.74 8.75
CA ILE A 285 0.01 17.63 9.94
C ILE A 285 -0.04 18.96 10.73
N PRO A 286 -0.19 18.91 12.07
CA PRO A 286 -0.12 20.11 12.91
C PRO A 286 1.20 20.87 12.72
N GLU A 287 1.14 22.20 12.76
CA GLU A 287 2.30 23.06 12.47
C GLU A 287 3.44 22.82 13.47
N GLU A 288 3.11 22.36 14.69
CA GLU A 288 4.04 22.11 15.79
C GLU A 288 4.77 20.76 15.71
N ALA A 289 4.25 19.80 14.92
CA ALA A 289 4.87 18.49 14.80
C ALA A 289 6.10 18.57 13.89
N ASN A 290 7.15 17.80 14.15
CA ASN A 290 8.31 17.68 13.23
C ASN A 290 8.17 16.44 12.33
N THR A 291 8.75 16.47 11.12
CA THR A 291 8.79 15.32 10.21
C THR A 291 10.18 14.68 10.18
N ILE A 292 10.23 13.37 9.99
CA ILE A 292 11.48 12.58 9.88
C ILE A 292 12.19 12.84 8.55
N ILE A 293 11.40 13.20 7.55
CA ILE A 293 11.84 13.48 6.19
C ILE A 293 11.63 14.97 5.90
N PRO A 294 12.49 15.62 5.10
CA PRO A 294 12.24 16.97 4.62
C PRO A 294 10.91 16.99 3.87
N PHE A 295 9.97 17.79 4.36
CA PHE A 295 8.63 17.93 3.80
C PHE A 295 8.29 19.40 3.70
N ASP A 296 8.01 19.88 2.49
CA ASP A 296 7.52 21.22 2.27
C ASP A 296 6.02 21.31 2.57
N ARG A 297 5.69 21.90 3.73
CA ARG A 297 4.31 22.14 4.18
C ARG A 297 3.62 23.28 3.45
N SER A 298 4.41 24.21 2.90
CA SER A 298 3.89 25.37 2.21
C SER A 298 3.49 25.06 0.77
N PHE A 299 3.92 23.92 0.23
CA PHE A 299 3.75 23.54 -1.19
C PHE A 299 4.19 24.68 -2.11
N GLU A 300 5.45 25.07 -1.99
CA GLU A 300 6.07 26.19 -2.70
C GLU A 300 5.40 27.54 -2.37
N GLY A 301 4.93 27.71 -1.13
CA GLY A 301 4.25 28.92 -0.65
C GLY A 301 2.78 29.05 -1.05
N LYS A 302 2.17 28.04 -1.66
CA LYS A 302 0.75 28.05 -2.08
C LYS A 302 -0.23 27.82 -0.92
N VAL A 303 0.23 27.18 0.15
CA VAL A 303 -0.60 26.87 1.33
C VAL A 303 -0.29 27.86 2.44
N GLU A 304 -1.23 28.76 2.69
CA GLU A 304 -1.16 29.69 3.81
C GLU A 304 -1.48 28.97 5.14
N PRO A 305 -0.61 29.11 6.17
CA PRO A 305 -0.82 28.59 7.51
C PRO A 305 -2.12 29.10 8.14
N ARG A 306 -2.65 28.36 9.11
CA ARG A 306 -3.92 28.75 9.76
C ARG A 306 -3.75 30.01 10.60
N VAL A 307 -2.55 30.22 11.14
CA VAL A 307 -2.19 31.39 11.96
C VAL A 307 -2.35 32.70 11.18
N VAL A 308 -2.25 32.68 9.84
CA VAL A 308 -2.42 33.84 8.97
C VAL A 308 -3.80 33.92 8.28
N GLY A 309 -4.75 33.05 8.67
CA GLY A 309 -6.12 33.04 8.12
C GLY A 309 -6.35 32.15 6.90
N GLY A 310 -5.33 31.38 6.49
CA GLY A 310 -5.41 30.42 5.40
C GLY A 310 -6.18 29.13 5.76
N LYS A 311 -6.44 28.29 4.73
CA LYS A 311 -7.07 26.97 4.93
C LYS A 311 -6.20 26.01 5.76
N GLY A 312 -4.87 26.22 5.77
CA GLY A 312 -3.92 25.39 6.50
C GLY A 312 -3.86 23.93 6.02
N TYR A 313 -4.21 23.68 4.75
CA TYR A 313 -4.02 22.38 4.07
C TYR A 313 -3.95 22.60 2.56
N ALA A 314 -3.26 21.69 1.86
CA ALA A 314 -3.12 21.73 0.40
C ALA A 314 -4.41 21.29 -0.29
N THR A 315 -4.79 21.99 -1.36
CA THR A 315 -5.87 21.51 -2.22
C THR A 315 -5.37 20.40 -3.15
N MET A 316 -6.32 19.69 -3.78
CA MET A 316 -6.01 18.64 -4.75
C MET A 316 -5.15 19.16 -5.92
N ASP A 317 -5.37 20.41 -6.34
CA ASP A 317 -4.63 21.04 -7.45
C ASP A 317 -3.21 21.45 -7.03
N ASP A 318 -3.05 21.98 -5.82
CA ASP A 318 -1.73 22.29 -5.24
C ASP A 318 -0.88 21.02 -5.10
N ALA A 319 -1.51 19.94 -4.61
CA ALA A 319 -0.89 18.64 -4.43
C ALA A 319 -0.53 17.94 -5.75
N TRP A 320 -1.22 18.23 -6.84
CA TRP A 320 -0.88 17.72 -8.18
C TRP A 320 0.21 18.56 -8.84
N SER A 321 0.01 19.88 -8.91
CA SER A 321 0.88 20.82 -9.62
C SER A 321 2.27 20.92 -9.00
N GLY A 322 2.40 20.77 -7.68
CA GLY A 322 3.69 20.83 -6.99
C GLY A 322 4.49 19.53 -7.04
N PHE A 323 4.14 18.53 -7.86
CA PHE A 323 4.91 17.27 -7.96
C PHE A 323 5.78 17.28 -9.23
N SER A 324 7.10 17.41 -9.05
CA SER A 324 8.03 17.56 -10.17
C SER A 324 8.12 16.29 -11.03
N ARG A 325 8.58 16.43 -12.28
CA ARG A 325 8.88 15.29 -13.17
C ARG A 325 10.00 14.39 -12.59
N ASN A 326 10.92 14.95 -11.82
CA ASN A 326 11.99 14.19 -11.19
C ASN A 326 11.45 13.34 -10.04
N ALA A 327 10.51 13.88 -9.26
CA ALA A 327 9.81 13.16 -8.20
C ALA A 327 9.01 11.99 -8.77
N TRP A 328 8.32 12.22 -9.89
CA TRP A 328 7.65 11.18 -10.68
C TRP A 328 8.58 10.04 -11.08
N LYS A 329 9.72 10.38 -11.70
CA LYS A 329 10.70 9.38 -12.12
C LYS A 329 11.22 8.56 -10.94
N ARG A 330 11.54 9.22 -9.82
CA ARG A 330 12.01 8.57 -8.58
C ARG A 330 10.94 7.62 -8.02
N LEU A 331 9.70 8.07 -7.97
CA LEU A 331 8.57 7.29 -7.48
C LEU A 331 8.34 6.03 -8.33
N VAL A 332 8.30 6.16 -9.67
CA VAL A 332 8.13 5.01 -10.57
C VAL A 332 9.29 4.01 -10.41
N ILE A 333 10.53 4.49 -10.34
CA ILE A 333 11.70 3.63 -10.09
C ILE A 333 11.58 2.90 -8.74
N LEU A 334 11.07 3.58 -7.71
CA LEU A 334 10.83 2.96 -6.40
C LEU A 334 9.78 1.84 -6.50
N TYR A 335 8.65 2.07 -7.17
CA TYR A 335 7.65 1.02 -7.40
C TYR A 335 8.19 -0.16 -8.19
N VAL A 336 9.00 0.07 -9.23
CA VAL A 336 9.67 -1.02 -9.98
C VAL A 336 10.59 -1.84 -9.07
N LYS A 337 11.35 -1.19 -8.19
CA LYS A 337 12.21 -1.87 -7.21
C LYS A 337 11.37 -2.66 -6.19
N ILE A 338 10.29 -2.09 -5.68
CA ILE A 338 9.37 -2.76 -4.76
C ILE A 338 8.77 -4.00 -5.42
N PHE A 339 8.30 -3.87 -6.67
CA PHE A 339 7.77 -4.99 -7.44
C PHE A 339 8.80 -6.09 -7.61
N ALA A 340 10.02 -5.77 -8.03
CA ALA A 340 11.09 -6.76 -8.22
C ALA A 340 11.44 -7.50 -6.91
N VAL A 341 11.56 -6.79 -5.80
CA VAL A 341 11.85 -7.39 -4.48
C VAL A 341 10.68 -8.27 -4.01
N SER A 342 9.45 -7.81 -4.20
CA SER A 342 8.26 -8.54 -3.79
C SER A 342 8.06 -9.80 -4.65
N PHE A 343 8.24 -9.69 -5.96
CA PHE A 343 8.22 -10.83 -6.87
C PHE A 343 9.26 -11.89 -6.48
N ALA A 344 10.49 -11.47 -6.16
CA ALA A 344 11.52 -12.39 -5.69
C ALA A 344 11.13 -13.07 -4.37
N ALA A 345 10.56 -12.32 -3.41
CA ALA A 345 10.10 -12.87 -2.14
C ALA A 345 8.96 -13.91 -2.33
N PHE A 346 7.95 -13.58 -3.14
CA PHE A 346 6.85 -14.50 -3.44
C PHE A 346 7.31 -15.71 -4.26
N ALA A 347 8.26 -15.55 -5.18
CA ALA A 347 8.84 -16.66 -5.93
C ALA A 347 9.61 -17.62 -5.01
N LEU A 348 10.35 -17.10 -4.01
CA LEU A 348 11.00 -17.93 -3.00
C LEU A 348 10.00 -18.69 -2.13
N MET A 349 8.92 -18.03 -1.70
CA MET A 349 7.84 -18.69 -0.96
C MET A 349 7.17 -19.78 -1.80
N ALA A 350 6.86 -19.49 -3.07
CA ALA A 350 6.28 -20.45 -4.00
C ALA A 350 7.22 -21.64 -4.23
N ALA A 351 8.54 -21.42 -4.27
CA ALA A 351 9.52 -22.49 -4.41
C ALA A 351 9.57 -23.44 -3.20
N VAL A 352 9.05 -23.03 -2.04
CA VAL A 352 8.87 -23.90 -0.85
C VAL A 352 7.51 -24.57 -0.87
N VAL A 353 6.44 -23.78 -1.03
CA VAL A 353 5.05 -24.25 -0.94
C VAL A 353 4.69 -25.22 -2.08
N ILE A 354 5.16 -24.98 -3.30
CA ILE A 354 4.81 -25.83 -4.46
C ILE A 354 5.33 -27.27 -4.26
N PRO A 355 6.62 -27.51 -3.93
CA PRO A 355 7.09 -28.84 -3.58
C PRO A 355 6.30 -29.52 -2.47
N GLU A 356 5.94 -28.78 -1.41
CA GLU A 356 5.14 -29.32 -0.31
C GLU A 356 3.76 -29.79 -0.78
N ILE A 357 3.05 -28.97 -1.55
CA ILE A 357 1.77 -29.34 -2.14
C ILE A 357 1.91 -30.59 -3.02
N ILE A 358 2.98 -30.69 -3.83
CA ILE A 358 3.23 -31.87 -4.67
C ILE A 358 3.46 -33.11 -3.80
N VAL A 359 4.25 -33.01 -2.73
CA VAL A 359 4.49 -34.13 -1.80
C VAL A 359 3.20 -34.55 -1.11
N PHE A 360 2.40 -33.59 -0.62
CA PHE A 360 1.11 -33.89 0.02
C PHE A 360 0.11 -34.52 -0.93
N SER A 361 0.03 -34.04 -2.18
CA SER A 361 -0.85 -34.62 -3.20
C SER A 361 -0.50 -36.09 -3.50
N LYS A 362 0.79 -36.47 -3.41
CA LYS A 362 1.25 -37.85 -3.59
C LYS A 362 1.01 -38.73 -2.37
N LEU A 363 0.86 -38.14 -1.18
CA LEU A 363 0.67 -38.85 0.09
C LEU A 363 -0.79 -38.91 0.53
N ALA A 364 -1.66 -38.12 -0.08
CA ALA A 364 -3.11 -38.22 0.08
C ALA A 364 -3.62 -39.56 -0.45
N LYS A 365 -4.52 -40.22 0.28
CA LYS A 365 -5.08 -41.55 -0.01
C LYS A 365 -6.56 -41.50 -0.39
#